data_AF-A0A353D525-F1
#
_entry.id   AF-A0A353D525-F1
#
_cell.length_a   1.000
_cell.length_b   1.000
_cell.length_c   1.000
_cell.angle_alpha   90.00
_cell.angle_beta   90.00
_cell.angle_gamma   90.00
#
_symmetry.space_group_name_H-M   'P 1'
#
loop_
_entity.id
_entity.type
_entity.pdbx_description
1 polymer ?
#
loop_
_entity_poly.entity_id
_entity_poly.type
_entity_poly.pdbx_seq_one_letter_code
_entity_poly.pdbx_strand_id
1 'polypeptide(L)'
;MKAAAQFAYAQARLQARHGQRPGEQVWRQLEGVGDLANYLHVVRRSPWRHWVLGMNGSRDSHDTEQLLRSRFRSYVDEVAGWLPPDWKEPIKWVKRLPDLPALQYLLAGNTAPDWLLKDPMLSNFAIEHRELRLDAFRQSDCAQLAAAWQKGSSLPVAWLEHWQQLLPANALKDAGTRHMIKLYRNQLTPSADLTAADTYHQRYRLETQFKALFRRYSFQATAAFAHLGLVALDLEKLRSGLVRRAIFPDIMKAAS
;
A
#
# COMPACT_ATOMS: atom_id res chain seq x y z
N MET A 1 -3.65 14.33 -28.19
CA MET A 1 -2.69 15.31 -27.63
C MET A 1 -3.16 15.96 -26.33
N LYS A 2 -4.38 16.50 -26.21
CA LYS A 2 -4.87 17.16 -24.97
C LYS A 2 -4.79 16.29 -23.70
N ALA A 3 -5.17 15.02 -23.78
CA ALA A 3 -5.12 14.11 -22.64
C ALA A 3 -3.67 13.87 -22.13
N ALA A 4 -2.71 13.62 -23.02
CA ALA A 4 -1.31 13.41 -22.63
C ALA A 4 -0.68 14.65 -21.96
N ALA A 5 -1.06 15.85 -22.42
CA ALA A 5 -0.59 17.10 -21.82
C ALA A 5 -1.08 17.28 -20.37
N GLN A 6 -2.32 16.86 -20.06
CA GLN A 6 -2.87 16.91 -18.70
C GLN A 6 -2.10 16.04 -17.70
N PHE A 7 -1.48 14.95 -18.18
CA PHE A 7 -0.67 14.06 -17.35
C PHE A 7 0.83 14.37 -17.41
N ALA A 8 1.29 15.37 -18.18
CA ALA A 8 2.72 15.64 -18.35
C ALA A 8 3.40 16.01 -17.02
N TYR A 9 2.76 16.86 -16.22
CA TYR A 9 3.24 17.20 -14.88
C TYR A 9 3.32 15.97 -13.97
N ALA A 10 2.23 15.18 -13.91
CA ALA A 10 2.20 13.94 -13.15
C ALA A 10 3.30 12.97 -13.57
N GLN A 11 3.49 12.77 -14.88
CA GLN A 11 4.50 11.87 -15.43
C GLN A 11 5.91 12.30 -15.04
N ALA A 12 6.24 13.59 -15.11
CA ALA A 12 7.55 14.09 -14.72
C ALA A 12 7.84 13.85 -13.23
N ARG A 13 6.86 14.12 -12.35
CA ARG A 13 6.97 13.86 -10.90
C ARG A 13 7.10 12.37 -10.61
N LEU A 14 6.29 11.54 -11.26
CA LEU A 14 6.34 10.09 -11.13
C LEU A 14 7.69 9.53 -11.56
N GLN A 15 8.24 9.98 -12.70
CA GLN A 15 9.58 9.54 -13.15
C GLN A 15 10.68 9.93 -12.16
N ALA A 16 10.65 11.17 -11.65
CA ALA A 16 11.61 11.62 -10.65
C ALA A 16 11.55 10.76 -9.38
N ARG A 17 10.34 10.43 -8.89
CA ARG A 17 10.17 9.53 -7.74
C ARG A 17 10.52 8.09 -8.04
N HIS A 18 10.21 7.60 -9.24
CA HIS A 18 10.53 6.25 -9.65
C HIS A 18 12.06 6.03 -9.71
N GLY A 19 12.81 7.02 -10.18
CA GLY A 19 14.28 7.01 -10.17
C GLY A 19 14.90 7.01 -8.77
N GLN A 20 14.14 7.42 -7.75
CA GLN A 20 14.54 7.38 -6.33
C GLN A 20 14.21 6.06 -5.63
N ARG A 21 13.72 5.05 -6.35
CA ARG A 21 13.48 3.72 -5.76
C ARG A 21 14.81 2.99 -5.50
N PRO A 22 14.89 2.10 -4.50
CA PRO A 22 16.11 1.38 -4.21
C PRO A 22 16.35 0.36 -5.32
N GLY A 23 17.55 0.38 -5.87
CA GLY A 23 17.99 -0.68 -6.77
C GLY A 23 18.29 -1.96 -6.02
N GLU A 24 18.50 -3.03 -6.77
CA GLU A 24 18.85 -4.36 -6.25
C GLU A 24 20.06 -4.35 -5.32
N GLN A 25 21.08 -3.53 -5.64
CA GLN A 25 22.28 -3.40 -4.81
C GLN A 25 21.96 -2.86 -3.40
N VAL A 26 21.06 -1.88 -3.29
CA VAL A 26 20.65 -1.31 -1.99
C VAL A 26 19.91 -2.37 -1.18
N TRP A 27 19.05 -3.16 -1.83
CA TRP A 27 18.34 -4.25 -1.16
C TRP A 27 19.27 -5.35 -0.67
N ARG A 28 20.23 -5.80 -1.50
CA ARG A 28 21.25 -6.77 -1.06
C ARG A 28 22.08 -6.26 0.11
N GLN A 29 22.44 -4.98 0.10
CA GLN A 29 23.15 -4.36 1.22
C GLN A 29 22.30 -4.38 2.50
N LEU A 30 21.00 -4.07 2.40
CA LEU A 30 20.07 -4.09 3.53
C LEU A 30 19.84 -5.50 4.08
N GLU A 31 19.79 -6.51 3.21
CA GLU A 31 19.62 -7.91 3.60
C GLU A 31 20.77 -8.40 4.49
N GLY A 32 22.01 -8.00 4.20
CA GLY A 32 23.20 -8.38 4.96
C GLY A 32 23.36 -7.69 6.32
N VAL A 33 22.51 -6.73 6.69
CA VAL A 33 22.62 -6.03 7.99
C VAL A 33 21.77 -6.75 9.03
N GLY A 34 22.34 -7.37 10.05
CA GLY A 34 21.56 -8.10 11.08
C GLY A 34 20.86 -7.19 12.10
N ASP A 35 21.54 -6.12 12.54
CA ASP A 35 21.07 -5.25 13.62
C ASP A 35 20.09 -4.16 13.16
N LEU A 36 19.06 -3.85 13.97
CA LEU A 36 18.03 -2.86 13.65
C LEU A 36 18.56 -1.43 13.53
N ALA A 37 19.47 -1.01 14.43
CA ALA A 37 20.01 0.35 14.41
C ALA A 37 20.88 0.56 13.17
N ASN A 38 21.74 -0.42 12.85
CA ASN A 38 22.52 -0.42 11.62
C ASN A 38 21.64 -0.47 10.36
N TYR A 39 20.56 -1.26 10.38
CA TYR A 39 19.61 -1.34 9.28
C TYR A 39 18.97 0.03 9.01
N LEU A 40 18.46 0.69 10.06
CA LEU A 40 17.93 2.05 9.97
C LEU A 40 18.98 3.05 9.48
N HIS A 41 20.23 2.92 9.91
CA HIS A 41 21.33 3.79 9.45
C HIS A 41 21.56 3.63 7.94
N VAL A 42 21.59 2.41 7.41
CA VAL A 42 21.73 2.16 5.96
C VAL A 42 20.53 2.70 5.19
N VAL A 43 19.29 2.47 5.65
CA VAL A 43 18.08 3.02 5.00
C VAL A 43 18.09 4.55 4.99
N ARG A 44 18.56 5.21 6.06
CA ARG A 44 18.65 6.69 6.14
C ARG A 44 19.68 7.30 5.19
N ARG A 45 20.61 6.50 4.67
CA ARG A 45 21.61 6.91 3.66
C ARG A 45 21.18 6.58 2.24
N SER A 46 20.08 5.85 2.07
CA SER A 46 19.49 5.58 0.77
C SER A 46 18.41 6.62 0.43
N PRO A 47 17.91 6.63 -0.82
CA PRO A 47 16.75 7.45 -1.21
C PRO A 47 15.49 7.26 -0.35
N TRP A 48 15.45 6.22 0.49
CA TRP A 48 14.30 5.89 1.32
C TRP A 48 14.31 6.49 2.70
N ARG A 49 15.31 7.33 3.02
CA ARG A 49 15.39 8.06 4.28
C ARG A 49 14.04 8.58 4.78
N HIS A 50 13.24 9.22 3.92
CA HIS A 50 11.95 9.80 4.31
C HIS A 50 10.93 8.79 4.87
N TRP A 51 11.05 7.49 4.53
CA TRP A 51 10.17 6.43 5.01
C TRP A 51 10.49 6.01 6.44
N VAL A 52 11.72 6.27 6.90
CA VAL A 52 12.21 5.85 8.22
C VAL A 52 12.67 7.01 9.12
N LEU A 53 12.51 8.26 8.67
CA LEU A 53 12.78 9.43 9.51
C LEU A 53 12.02 9.33 10.84
N GLY A 54 12.64 9.71 11.95
CA GLY A 54 12.01 9.65 13.28
C GLY A 54 11.83 8.24 13.88
N MET A 55 12.14 7.16 13.15
CA MET A 55 12.26 5.82 13.76
C MET A 55 13.56 5.73 14.56
N ASN A 56 13.55 5.05 15.70
CA ASN A 56 14.72 4.73 16.50
C ASN A 56 14.77 3.23 16.79
N GLY A 57 15.93 2.71 17.19
CA GLY A 57 16.14 1.27 17.45
C GLY A 57 15.42 0.74 18.69
N SER A 58 14.70 1.59 19.43
CA SER A 58 13.97 1.26 20.65
C SER A 58 12.44 1.34 20.51
N ARG A 59 11.93 1.68 19.32
CA ARG A 59 10.48 1.78 19.06
C ARG A 59 9.84 0.41 18.99
N ASP A 60 8.62 0.32 19.51
CA ASP A 60 7.77 -0.85 19.32
C ASP A 60 7.47 -1.05 17.81
N SER A 61 7.37 -2.32 17.43
CA SER A 61 6.92 -2.78 16.12
C SER A 61 5.62 -2.09 15.67
N HIS A 62 4.68 -1.87 16.59
CA HIS A 62 3.40 -1.20 16.30
C HIS A 62 3.59 0.27 15.88
N ASP A 63 4.47 1.02 16.55
CA ASP A 63 4.77 2.42 16.19
C ASP A 63 5.43 2.51 14.81
N THR A 64 6.26 1.51 14.47
CA THR A 64 6.90 1.41 13.16
C THR A 64 5.85 1.16 12.08
N GLU A 65 4.94 0.21 12.29
CA GLU A 65 3.84 -0.10 11.37
C GLU A 65 2.90 1.09 11.16
N GLN A 66 2.49 1.75 12.25
CA GLN A 66 1.63 2.93 12.19
C GLN A 66 2.29 4.06 11.40
N LEU A 67 3.59 4.32 11.63
CA LEU A 67 4.33 5.35 10.91
C LEU A 67 4.45 5.05 9.42
N LEU A 68 4.73 3.80 9.04
CA LEU A 68 4.80 3.38 7.64
C LEU A 68 3.44 3.54 6.95
N ARG A 69 2.34 3.12 7.60
CA ARG A 69 0.97 3.31 7.09
C ARG A 69 0.66 4.78 6.89
N SER A 70 0.89 5.61 7.92
CA SER A 70 0.66 7.06 7.85
C SER A 70 1.42 7.69 6.68
N ARG A 71 2.70 7.36 6.51
CA ARG A 71 3.51 7.86 5.40
C ARG A 71 3.02 7.39 4.05
N PHE A 72 2.58 6.13 3.94
CA PHE A 72 2.06 5.62 2.68
C PHE A 72 0.78 6.38 2.30
N ARG A 73 -0.12 6.59 3.27
CA ARG A 73 -1.35 7.35 3.05
C ARG A 73 -1.06 8.79 2.61
N SER A 74 -0.09 9.47 3.25
CA SER A 74 0.37 10.80 2.83
C SER A 74 1.04 10.80 1.44
N TYR A 75 1.77 9.75 1.10
CA TYR A 75 2.39 9.64 -0.22
C TYR A 75 1.35 9.44 -1.33
N VAL A 76 0.29 8.69 -1.06
CA VAL A 76 -0.86 8.57 -1.97
C VAL A 76 -1.52 9.94 -2.18
N ASP A 77 -1.66 10.77 -1.13
CA ASP A 77 -2.15 12.15 -1.28
C ASP A 77 -1.23 13.01 -2.16
N GLU A 78 0.09 12.91 -1.96
CA GLU A 78 1.06 13.63 -2.78
C GLU A 78 0.91 13.25 -4.26
N VAL A 79 0.83 11.95 -4.56
CA VAL A 79 0.64 11.43 -5.92
C VAL A 79 -0.70 11.90 -6.50
N ALA A 80 -1.79 11.77 -5.76
CA ALA A 80 -3.11 12.26 -6.16
C ALA A 80 -3.08 13.75 -6.51
N GLY A 81 -2.32 14.55 -5.75
CA GLY A 81 -2.14 15.98 -6.00
C GLY A 81 -1.51 16.32 -7.35
N TRP A 82 -0.78 15.40 -7.99
CA TRP A 82 -0.18 15.63 -9.31
C TRP A 82 -1.12 15.33 -10.47
N LEU A 83 -2.18 14.55 -10.23
CA LEU A 83 -3.09 14.07 -11.26
C LEU A 83 -4.19 15.09 -11.59
N PRO A 84 -4.80 14.98 -12.79
CA PRO A 84 -6.01 15.76 -13.11
C PRO A 84 -7.12 15.56 -12.07
N PRO A 85 -8.01 16.56 -11.84
CA PRO A 85 -9.02 16.53 -10.78
C PRO A 85 -9.84 15.25 -10.71
N ASP A 86 -10.32 14.75 -11.84
CA ASP A 86 -11.18 13.56 -11.92
C ASP A 86 -10.49 12.28 -11.42
N TRP A 87 -9.16 12.26 -11.42
CA TRP A 87 -8.36 11.10 -10.99
C TRP A 87 -7.92 11.16 -9.52
N LYS A 88 -8.18 12.26 -8.80
CA LYS A 88 -7.73 12.42 -7.42
C LYS A 88 -8.39 11.41 -6.49
N GLU A 89 -9.71 11.30 -6.52
CA GLU A 89 -10.46 10.40 -5.63
C GLU A 89 -10.17 8.91 -5.90
N PRO A 90 -10.14 8.42 -7.15
CA PRO A 90 -9.69 7.05 -7.46
C PRO A 90 -8.31 6.71 -6.90
N ILE A 91 -7.38 7.66 -6.92
CA ILE A 91 -6.02 7.45 -6.44
C ILE A 91 -5.98 7.48 -4.91
N LYS A 92 -6.70 8.41 -4.27
CA LYS A 92 -6.81 8.45 -2.80
C LYS A 92 -7.41 7.17 -2.22
N TRP A 93 -8.30 6.49 -2.95
CA TRP A 93 -8.88 5.22 -2.49
C TRP A 93 -7.84 4.11 -2.30
N VAL A 94 -6.66 4.19 -2.94
CA VAL A 94 -5.52 3.27 -2.73
C VAL A 94 -5.06 3.24 -1.28
N LYS A 95 -5.25 4.33 -0.52
CA LYS A 95 -4.93 4.38 0.92
C LYS A 95 -5.60 3.29 1.75
N ARG A 96 -6.77 2.81 1.30
CA ARG A 96 -7.55 1.79 2.02
C ARG A 96 -7.04 0.37 1.81
N LEU A 97 -6.24 0.11 0.76
CA LEU A 97 -5.72 -1.24 0.49
C LEU A 97 -4.95 -1.85 1.68
N PRO A 98 -3.97 -1.15 2.31
CA PRO A 98 -3.27 -1.71 3.46
C PRO A 98 -4.16 -1.89 4.70
N ASP A 99 -5.29 -1.18 4.77
CA ASP A 99 -6.18 -1.16 5.92
C ASP A 99 -7.24 -2.27 5.86
N LEU A 100 -7.45 -2.90 4.70
CA LEU A 100 -8.48 -3.95 4.52
C LEU A 100 -8.41 -5.06 5.57
N PRO A 101 -7.24 -5.63 5.94
CA PRO A 101 -7.20 -6.68 6.96
C PRO A 101 -7.67 -6.18 8.34
N ALA A 102 -7.34 -4.95 8.71
CA ALA A 102 -7.76 -4.35 9.97
C ALA A 102 -9.27 -4.05 9.98
N LEU A 103 -9.80 -3.52 8.87
CA LEU A 103 -11.23 -3.29 8.71
C LEU A 103 -12.01 -4.62 8.75
N GLN A 104 -11.49 -5.68 8.12
CA GLN A 104 -12.09 -7.02 8.17
C GLN A 104 -12.11 -7.56 9.60
N TYR A 105 -11.00 -7.42 10.32
CA TYR A 105 -10.90 -7.83 11.72
C TYR A 105 -11.95 -7.13 12.60
N LEU A 106 -12.15 -5.81 12.42
CA LEU A 106 -13.15 -5.02 13.14
C LEU A 106 -14.59 -5.39 12.74
N LEU A 107 -14.85 -5.61 11.45
CA LEU A 107 -16.17 -5.99 10.92
C LEU A 107 -16.58 -7.41 11.31
N ALA A 108 -15.61 -8.30 11.55
CA ALA A 108 -15.87 -9.62 12.14
C ALA A 108 -16.35 -9.52 13.61
N GLY A 109 -16.22 -8.35 14.25
CA GLY A 109 -16.67 -8.09 15.62
C GLY A 109 -15.60 -8.27 16.68
N ASN A 110 -14.34 -8.44 16.30
CA ASN A 110 -13.25 -8.55 17.25
C ASN A 110 -13.02 -7.24 18.03
N THR A 111 -12.45 -7.34 19.22
CA THR A 111 -12.01 -6.20 20.03
C THR A 111 -10.80 -5.54 19.38
N ALA A 112 -10.81 -4.21 19.28
CA ALA A 112 -9.71 -3.49 18.66
C ALA A 112 -8.43 -3.56 19.53
N PRO A 113 -7.28 -4.00 18.99
CA PRO A 113 -6.00 -3.86 19.68
C PRO A 113 -5.58 -2.39 19.86
N ASP A 114 -4.74 -2.12 20.85
CA ASP A 114 -4.26 -0.77 21.23
C ASP A 114 -3.73 0.06 20.05
N TRP A 115 -3.04 -0.57 19.10
CA TRP A 115 -2.48 0.13 17.95
C TRP A 115 -3.56 0.70 17.02
N LEU A 116 -4.74 0.06 16.92
CA LEU A 116 -5.87 0.58 16.13
C LEU A 116 -6.49 1.82 16.79
N LEU A 117 -6.54 1.84 18.12
CA LEU A 117 -7.03 2.99 18.88
C LEU A 117 -6.13 4.22 18.66
N LYS A 118 -4.83 4.00 18.44
CA LYS A 118 -3.84 5.05 18.19
C LYS A 118 -3.76 5.51 16.72
N ASP A 119 -4.30 4.74 15.76
CA ASP A 119 -4.27 5.11 14.33
C ASP A 119 -5.38 6.13 14.00
N PRO A 120 -5.05 7.37 13.60
CA PRO A 120 -6.04 8.42 13.37
C PRO A 120 -7.08 8.11 12.28
N MET A 121 -6.78 7.19 11.35
CA MET A 121 -7.71 6.83 10.28
C MET A 121 -8.54 5.58 10.58
N LEU A 122 -8.21 4.84 11.65
CA LEU A 122 -8.89 3.59 12.02
C LEU A 122 -9.52 3.65 13.42
N SER A 123 -9.10 4.58 14.28
CA SER A 123 -9.61 4.75 15.64
C SER A 123 -11.13 4.93 15.68
N ASN A 124 -11.71 5.63 14.69
CA ASN A 124 -13.15 5.82 14.58
C ASN A 124 -13.92 4.50 14.38
N PHE A 125 -13.27 3.45 13.89
CA PHE A 125 -13.84 2.12 13.71
C PHE A 125 -13.50 1.17 14.87
N ALA A 126 -12.68 1.60 15.82
CA ALA A 126 -12.24 0.80 16.95
C ALA A 126 -13.21 0.85 18.15
N ILE A 127 -14.41 1.40 17.97
CA ILE A 127 -15.47 1.48 18.99
C ILE A 127 -15.83 0.06 19.48
N GLU A 128 -15.87 -0.15 20.80
CA GLU A 128 -16.16 -1.45 21.40
C GLU A 128 -17.56 -1.95 21.06
N HIS A 129 -18.58 -1.10 21.20
CA HIS A 129 -19.96 -1.44 20.88
C HIS A 129 -20.16 -1.68 19.38
N ARG A 130 -20.55 -2.90 19.02
CA ARG A 130 -20.70 -3.36 17.63
C ARG A 130 -21.66 -2.49 16.80
N GLU A 131 -22.79 -2.08 17.37
CA GLU A 131 -23.77 -1.26 16.65
C GLU A 131 -23.22 0.13 16.32
N LEU A 132 -22.67 0.82 17.32
CA LEU A 132 -22.00 2.12 17.13
C LEU A 132 -20.82 2.04 16.15
N ARG A 133 -20.08 0.93 16.18
CA ARG A 133 -19.02 0.66 15.20
C ARG A 133 -19.57 0.58 13.79
N LEU A 134 -20.65 -0.20 13.57
CA LEU A 134 -21.27 -0.32 12.26
C LEU A 134 -21.84 1.01 11.77
N ASP A 135 -22.37 1.84 12.67
CA ASP A 135 -22.79 3.21 12.34
C ASP A 135 -21.61 4.09 11.92
N ALA A 136 -20.48 4.01 12.63
CA ALA A 136 -19.25 4.71 12.22
C ALA A 136 -18.78 4.27 10.82
N PHE A 137 -18.87 2.98 10.50
CA PHE A 137 -18.62 2.49 9.14
C PHE A 137 -19.57 3.11 8.11
N ARG A 138 -20.88 3.10 8.37
CA ARG A 138 -21.92 3.65 7.48
C ARG A 138 -21.78 5.16 7.24
N GLN A 139 -21.25 5.89 8.20
CA GLN A 139 -21.04 7.35 8.15
C GLN A 139 -19.68 7.75 7.56
N SER A 140 -18.89 6.79 7.08
CA SER A 140 -17.54 7.01 6.55
C SER A 140 -17.40 6.66 5.07
N ASP A 141 -16.20 6.88 4.52
CA ASP A 141 -15.81 6.40 3.20
C ASP A 141 -15.78 4.86 3.08
N CYS A 142 -15.85 4.13 4.20
CA CYS A 142 -15.90 2.66 4.24
C CYS A 142 -17.32 2.07 4.21
N ALA A 143 -18.38 2.88 4.03
CA ALA A 143 -19.77 2.42 4.03
C ALA A 143 -20.03 1.28 3.04
N GLN A 144 -19.49 1.39 1.82
CA GLN A 144 -19.63 0.36 0.78
C GLN A 144 -18.91 -0.95 1.15
N LEU A 145 -17.75 -0.87 1.83
CA LEU A 145 -17.02 -2.04 2.30
C LEU A 145 -17.82 -2.78 3.38
N ALA A 146 -18.40 -2.04 4.34
CA ALA A 146 -19.21 -2.63 5.40
C ALA A 146 -20.51 -3.27 4.86
N ALA A 147 -21.17 -2.61 3.90
CA ALA A 147 -22.36 -3.14 3.26
C ALA A 147 -22.07 -4.42 2.46
N ALA A 148 -20.95 -4.48 1.74
CA ALA A 148 -20.53 -5.67 1.00
C ALA A 148 -20.16 -6.83 1.94
N TRP A 149 -19.45 -6.54 3.04
CA TRP A 149 -19.14 -7.53 4.07
C TRP A 149 -20.39 -8.17 4.68
N GLN A 150 -21.40 -7.36 5.01
CA GLN A 150 -22.69 -7.84 5.53
C GLN A 150 -23.43 -8.76 4.53
N LYS A 151 -23.19 -8.58 3.23
CA LYS A 151 -23.72 -9.43 2.15
C LYS A 151 -22.85 -10.67 1.89
N GLY A 152 -21.79 -10.90 2.66
CA GLY A 152 -20.89 -12.04 2.52
C GLY A 152 -19.78 -11.87 1.49
N SER A 153 -19.58 -10.66 0.93
CA SER A 153 -18.48 -10.39 0.01
C SER A 153 -17.16 -10.15 0.76
N SER A 154 -16.04 -10.58 0.17
CA SER A 154 -14.72 -10.27 0.72
C SER A 154 -14.39 -8.78 0.54
N LEU A 155 -13.69 -8.19 1.53
CA LEU A 155 -13.32 -6.77 1.46
C LEU A 155 -12.44 -6.41 0.25
N PRO A 156 -11.48 -7.24 -0.20
CA PRO A 156 -10.69 -6.93 -1.39
C PRO A 156 -11.54 -6.84 -2.67
N VAL A 157 -12.58 -7.67 -2.80
CA VAL A 157 -13.53 -7.60 -3.93
C VAL A 157 -14.37 -6.32 -3.83
N ALA A 158 -14.94 -6.05 -2.65
CA ALA A 158 -15.71 -4.83 -2.41
C ALA A 158 -14.90 -3.55 -2.66
N TRP A 159 -13.62 -3.54 -2.26
CA TRP A 159 -12.71 -2.42 -2.50
C TRP A 159 -12.52 -2.19 -4.01
N LEU A 160 -12.33 -3.26 -4.79
CA LEU A 160 -12.11 -3.19 -6.23
C LEU A 160 -13.37 -2.74 -6.98
N GLU A 161 -14.55 -3.19 -6.53
CA GLU A 161 -15.83 -2.78 -7.08
C GLU A 161 -16.08 -1.29 -6.83
N HIS A 162 -15.87 -0.83 -5.59
CA HIS A 162 -16.02 0.58 -5.26
C HIS A 162 -15.01 1.44 -6.01
N TRP A 163 -13.74 1.00 -6.08
CA TRP A 163 -12.72 1.70 -6.86
C TRP A 163 -13.14 1.92 -8.33
N GLN A 164 -13.73 0.91 -8.96
CA GLN A 164 -14.24 1.02 -10.33
C GLN A 164 -15.36 2.06 -10.48
N GLN A 165 -16.19 2.26 -9.45
CA GLN A 165 -17.24 3.27 -9.43
C GLN A 165 -16.69 4.69 -9.29
N LEU A 166 -15.53 4.86 -8.65
CA LEU A 166 -14.87 6.16 -8.50
C LEU A 166 -14.21 6.62 -9.81
N LEU A 167 -13.90 5.70 -10.72
CA LEU A 167 -13.17 6.01 -11.95
C LEU A 167 -13.91 7.03 -12.83
N PRO A 168 -13.19 7.94 -13.51
CA PRO A 168 -13.81 8.91 -14.42
C PRO A 168 -14.62 8.25 -15.54
N ALA A 169 -15.57 9.01 -16.09
CA ALA A 169 -16.33 8.59 -17.26
C ALA A 169 -15.38 8.15 -18.40
N ASN A 170 -15.65 6.99 -19.01
CA ASN A 170 -14.81 6.32 -20.02
C ASN A 170 -13.47 5.75 -19.54
N ALA A 171 -13.09 5.84 -18.27
CA ALA A 171 -11.86 5.20 -17.77
C ALA A 171 -11.87 3.68 -18.00
N LEU A 172 -13.02 3.01 -17.89
CA LEU A 172 -13.14 1.57 -18.20
C LEU A 172 -12.92 1.24 -19.69
N LYS A 173 -13.04 2.24 -20.59
CA LYS A 173 -12.70 2.10 -22.01
C LYS A 173 -11.20 2.28 -22.27
N ASP A 174 -10.42 2.77 -21.31
CA ASP A 174 -8.97 2.81 -21.40
C ASP A 174 -8.33 1.42 -21.21
N ALA A 175 -7.36 1.10 -22.07
CA ALA A 175 -6.69 -0.19 -22.05
C ALA A 175 -5.81 -0.37 -20.81
N GLY A 176 -5.17 0.70 -20.32
CA GLY A 176 -4.34 0.66 -19.12
C GLY A 176 -5.16 0.37 -17.86
N THR A 177 -6.30 1.06 -17.73
CA THR A 177 -7.25 0.85 -16.63
C THR A 177 -7.80 -0.57 -16.62
N ARG A 178 -8.21 -1.11 -17.78
CA ARG A 178 -8.63 -2.52 -17.88
C ARG A 178 -7.51 -3.50 -17.52
N HIS A 179 -6.28 -3.22 -17.93
CA HIS A 179 -5.13 -4.06 -17.58
C HIS A 179 -4.89 -4.04 -16.07
N MET A 180 -4.97 -2.87 -15.43
CA MET A 180 -4.85 -2.73 -13.98
C MET A 180 -5.93 -3.50 -13.23
N ILE A 181 -7.20 -3.36 -13.63
CA ILE A 181 -8.32 -4.12 -13.05
C ILE A 181 -8.08 -5.64 -13.16
N LYS A 182 -7.64 -6.10 -14.34
CA LYS A 182 -7.32 -7.52 -14.55
C LYS A 182 -6.18 -7.99 -13.64
N LEU A 183 -5.14 -7.18 -13.50
CA LEU A 183 -4.01 -7.48 -12.61
C LEU A 183 -4.49 -7.63 -11.15
N TYR A 184 -5.30 -6.69 -10.65
CA TYR A 184 -5.86 -6.78 -9.30
C TYR A 184 -6.74 -8.01 -9.13
N ARG A 185 -7.68 -8.30 -10.05
CA ARG A 185 -8.55 -9.49 -9.97
C ARG A 185 -7.74 -10.78 -9.87
N ASN A 186 -6.66 -10.90 -10.64
CA ASN A 186 -5.79 -12.07 -10.58
C ASN A 186 -5.09 -12.24 -9.23
N GLN A 187 -4.88 -11.16 -8.47
CA GLN A 187 -4.34 -11.22 -7.11
C GLN A 187 -5.40 -11.55 -6.05
N LEU A 188 -6.68 -11.32 -6.34
CA LEU A 188 -7.77 -11.61 -5.40
C LEU A 188 -8.15 -13.08 -5.35
N THR A 189 -7.69 -13.90 -6.30
CA THR A 189 -7.92 -15.34 -6.30
C THR A 189 -7.07 -15.99 -5.20
N PRO A 190 -7.67 -16.53 -4.12
CA PRO A 190 -6.91 -17.17 -3.06
C PRO A 190 -6.16 -18.39 -3.62
N SER A 191 -4.89 -18.52 -3.27
CA SER A 191 -4.12 -19.74 -3.53
C SER A 191 -3.92 -20.41 -2.17
N ALA A 192 -4.52 -21.58 -1.97
CA ALA A 192 -4.65 -22.22 -0.66
C ALA A 192 -3.31 -22.70 -0.07
N ASP A 193 -2.29 -22.93 -0.90
CA ASP A 193 -1.02 -23.55 -0.49
C ASP A 193 0.22 -22.77 -0.98
N LEU A 194 0.38 -21.52 -0.56
CA LEU A 194 1.57 -20.74 -0.94
C LEU A 194 2.75 -20.99 0.00
N THR A 195 3.85 -21.50 -0.55
CA THR A 195 5.13 -21.56 0.17
C THR A 195 5.78 -20.18 0.26
N ALA A 196 6.83 -20.05 1.07
CA ALA A 196 7.66 -18.84 1.10
C ALA A 196 8.30 -18.52 -0.27
N ALA A 197 8.69 -19.55 -1.02
CA ALA A 197 9.23 -19.41 -2.37
C ALA A 197 8.15 -18.91 -3.36
N ASP A 198 6.93 -19.45 -3.28
CA ASP A 198 5.81 -19.00 -4.12
C ASP A 198 5.48 -17.53 -3.87
N THR A 199 5.48 -17.12 -2.59
CA THR A 199 5.24 -15.73 -2.19
C THR A 199 6.32 -14.80 -2.77
N TYR A 200 7.59 -15.20 -2.73
CA TYR A 200 8.69 -14.43 -3.34
C TYR A 200 8.50 -14.31 -4.87
N HIS A 201 8.23 -15.41 -5.56
CA HIS A 201 7.99 -15.41 -7.01
C HIS A 201 6.78 -14.57 -7.41
N GLN A 202 5.69 -14.62 -6.64
CA GLN A 202 4.51 -13.79 -6.87
C GLN A 202 4.84 -12.30 -6.76
N ARG A 203 5.57 -11.89 -5.72
CA ARG A 203 6.01 -10.49 -5.57
C ARG A 203 6.89 -10.04 -6.73
N TYR A 204 7.86 -10.87 -7.14
CA TYR A 204 8.73 -10.56 -8.28
C TYR A 204 7.95 -10.41 -9.60
N ARG A 205 6.96 -11.29 -9.83
CA ARG A 205 6.05 -11.20 -10.99
C ARG A 205 5.23 -9.91 -10.95
N LEU A 206 4.65 -9.57 -9.80
CA LEU A 206 3.91 -8.32 -9.61
C LEU A 206 4.78 -7.09 -9.85
N GLU A 207 6.00 -7.07 -9.30
CA GLU A 207 6.95 -5.98 -9.51
C GLU A 207 7.27 -5.80 -11.00
N THR A 208 7.49 -6.90 -11.72
CA THR A 208 7.74 -6.88 -13.17
C THR A 208 6.54 -6.37 -13.95
N GLN A 209 5.32 -6.80 -13.60
CA GLN A 209 4.09 -6.36 -14.23
C GLN A 209 3.86 -4.85 -13.99
N PHE A 210 4.02 -4.36 -12.76
CA PHE A 210 3.89 -2.93 -12.49
C PHE A 210 4.95 -2.10 -13.20
N LYS A 211 6.22 -2.56 -13.27
CA LYS A 211 7.26 -1.89 -14.09
C LYS A 211 6.85 -1.79 -15.56
N ALA A 212 6.28 -2.86 -16.12
CA ALA A 212 5.80 -2.87 -17.49
C ALA A 212 4.61 -1.90 -17.69
N LEU A 213 3.63 -1.89 -16.78
CA LEU A 213 2.49 -0.98 -16.82
C LEU A 213 2.92 0.49 -16.71
N PHE A 214 3.84 0.78 -15.79
CA PHE A 214 4.39 2.11 -15.57
C PHE A 214 5.01 2.68 -16.85
N ARG A 215 5.80 1.87 -17.57
CA ARG A 215 6.43 2.28 -18.83
C ARG A 215 5.41 2.37 -19.97
N ARG A 216 4.60 1.34 -20.16
CA ARG A 216 3.67 1.20 -21.29
C ARG A 216 2.57 2.26 -21.31
N TYR A 217 2.07 2.64 -20.13
CA TYR A 217 0.96 3.58 -20.00
C TYR A 217 1.43 4.93 -19.44
N SER A 218 2.62 5.37 -19.85
CA SER A 218 3.14 6.72 -19.54
C SER A 218 2.14 7.79 -20.00
N PHE A 219 2.06 8.89 -19.23
CA PHE A 219 1.08 9.98 -19.44
C PHE A 219 -0.37 9.54 -19.27
N GLN A 220 -0.63 8.53 -18.44
CA GLN A 220 -1.97 8.09 -18.04
C GLN A 220 -2.02 7.81 -16.54
N ALA A 221 -3.22 7.79 -15.97
CA ALA A 221 -3.42 7.47 -14.55
C ALA A 221 -2.93 6.06 -14.18
N THR A 222 -2.95 5.12 -15.12
CA THR A 222 -2.39 3.77 -14.96
C THR A 222 -0.93 3.79 -14.50
N ALA A 223 -0.11 4.74 -14.96
CA ALA A 223 1.26 4.89 -14.50
C ALA A 223 1.33 5.29 -13.02
N ALA A 224 0.43 6.15 -12.54
CA ALA A 224 0.36 6.52 -11.13
C ALA A 224 -0.02 5.33 -10.24
N PHE A 225 -1.02 4.54 -10.64
CA PHE A 225 -1.38 3.30 -9.93
C PHE A 225 -0.24 2.29 -9.93
N ALA A 226 0.41 2.07 -11.07
CA ALA A 226 1.56 1.17 -11.17
C ALA A 226 2.73 1.61 -10.28
N HIS A 227 3.00 2.92 -10.23
CA HIS A 227 4.01 3.49 -9.35
C HIS A 227 3.67 3.29 -7.87
N LEU A 228 2.42 3.54 -7.46
CA LEU A 228 1.97 3.28 -6.08
C LEU A 228 2.06 1.79 -5.73
N GLY A 229 1.71 0.89 -6.64
CA GLY A 229 1.87 -0.55 -6.45
C GLY A 229 3.34 -0.96 -6.25
N LEU A 230 4.25 -0.38 -7.04
CA LEU A 230 5.69 -0.58 -6.85
C LEU A 230 6.17 -0.09 -5.49
N VAL A 231 5.74 1.11 -5.06
CA VAL A 231 6.08 1.67 -3.75
C VAL A 231 5.50 0.82 -2.61
N ALA A 232 4.30 0.25 -2.77
CA ALA A 232 3.72 -0.65 -1.77
C ALA A 232 4.54 -1.94 -1.60
N LEU A 233 4.92 -2.61 -2.70
CA LEU A 233 5.77 -3.82 -2.66
C LEU A 233 7.12 -3.55 -2.00
N ASP A 234 7.67 -2.40 -2.33
CA ASP A 234 8.88 -1.84 -1.76
C ASP A 234 8.71 -1.65 -0.23
N LEU A 235 7.64 -1.00 0.22
CA LEU A 235 7.37 -0.80 1.64
C LEU A 235 7.15 -2.11 2.38
N GLU A 236 6.53 -3.11 1.75
CA GLU A 236 6.41 -4.45 2.32
C GLU A 236 7.77 -5.09 2.58
N LYS A 237 8.74 -4.96 1.66
CA LYS A 237 10.12 -5.43 1.84
C LYS A 237 10.79 -4.72 3.02
N LEU A 238 10.70 -3.39 3.09
CA LEU A 238 11.25 -2.61 4.21
C LEU A 238 10.61 -2.99 5.54
N ARG A 239 9.28 -3.08 5.58
CA ARG A 239 8.49 -3.47 6.74
C ARG A 239 8.92 -4.84 7.27
N SER A 240 9.02 -5.84 6.38
CA SER A 240 9.54 -7.16 6.74
C SER A 240 10.96 -7.08 7.30
N GLY A 241 11.83 -6.25 6.72
CA GLY A 241 13.18 -6.04 7.20
C GLY A 241 13.24 -5.44 8.60
N LEU A 242 12.41 -4.44 8.87
CA LEU A 242 12.31 -3.78 10.18
C LEU A 242 11.74 -4.72 11.24
N VAL A 243 10.59 -5.36 10.96
CA VAL A 243 9.89 -6.24 11.91
C VAL A 243 10.74 -7.44 12.29
N ARG A 244 11.40 -8.10 11.33
CA ARG A 244 12.28 -9.25 11.63
C ARG A 244 13.38 -8.89 12.61
N ARG A 245 13.97 -7.70 12.48
CA ARG A 245 15.07 -7.24 13.34
C ARG A 245 14.60 -6.72 14.69
N ALA A 246 13.38 -6.16 14.74
CA ALA A 246 12.76 -5.73 15.99
C ALA A 246 12.32 -6.92 16.86
N ILE A 247 11.74 -7.96 16.24
CA ILE A 247 11.16 -9.10 16.96
C ILE A 247 12.17 -10.25 17.16
N PHE A 248 13.08 -10.47 16.20
CA PHE A 248 14.04 -11.57 16.24
C PHE A 248 15.50 -11.09 16.15
N PRO A 249 15.97 -10.25 17.09
CA PRO A 249 17.30 -9.64 17.00
C PRO A 249 18.43 -10.67 17.01
N ASP A 250 18.31 -11.75 17.79
CA ASP A 250 19.38 -12.76 17.95
C ASP A 250 19.53 -13.64 16.71
N ILE A 251 18.40 -14.02 16.09
CA ILE A 251 18.39 -14.79 14.84
C ILE A 251 19.00 -13.96 13.71
N MET A 252 18.69 -12.66 13.65
CA MET A 252 19.19 -11.78 12.60
C MET A 252 20.68 -11.48 12.75
N LYS A 253 21.21 -11.38 13.98
CA LYS A 253 22.65 -11.21 14.24
C LYS A 253 23.48 -12.45 13.89
N ALA A 254 22.92 -13.65 14.09
CA ALA A 254 23.61 -14.90 13.76
C ALA A 254 23.68 -15.19 12.24
N ALA A 255 22.77 -14.58 11.46
CA ALA A 255 22.66 -14.78 10.02
C ALA A 255 23.37 -13.68 9.17
N SER A 256 23.91 -12.63 9.81
CA SER A 256 24.61 -11.50 9.18
C SER A 256 26.11 -11.58 9.36
#